data_AF-A0A7T5UNQ0-F1
#
_entry.id   AF-A0A7T5UNQ0-F1
#
_cell.length_a   1.000
_cell.length_b   1.000
_cell.length_c   1.000
_cell.angle_alpha   90.00
_cell.angle_beta   90.00
_cell.angle_gamma   90.00
#
_symmetry.space_group_name_H-M   'P 1'
#
loop_
_entity.id
_entity.type
_entity.pdbx_description
1 polymer ?
#
loop_
_entity_poly.entity_id
_entity_poly.type
_entity_poly.pdbx_seq_one_letter_code
_entity_poly.pdbx_strand_id
1 'polypeptide(L)'
;MILVILLRITLPLLILRWPLIGGLLSIFLDYIDFNILQAFDPGKLILYQNLDKVLDLHYLTLEFIVALTWRDKLVKKIASSLFFYRIVGVILFEITQAKQLLFFFPNLFEFFFLFYLIYQKFWGEKLLWSRKLSTAVLILLFLFKIYQEFSLHLVNYQPWLGSQVLGIGK
;
A
#
# COMPACT_ATOMS: atom_id res chain seq x y z
N MET A 1 -10.77 6.32 -18.44
CA MET A 1 -9.85 7.10 -17.58
C MET A 1 -10.57 7.92 -16.51
N ILE A 2 -11.48 8.85 -16.86
CA ILE A 2 -12.19 9.68 -15.86
C ILE A 2 -13.04 8.83 -14.89
N LEU A 3 -13.75 7.82 -15.41
CA LEU A 3 -14.54 6.90 -14.57
C LEU A 3 -13.69 6.17 -13.52
N VAL A 4 -12.50 5.71 -13.92
CA VAL A 4 -11.54 5.02 -13.04
C VAL A 4 -11.05 5.96 -11.93
N ILE A 5 -10.67 7.20 -12.29
CA ILE A 5 -10.24 8.21 -11.33
C ILE A 5 -11.38 8.54 -10.34
N LEU A 6 -12.61 8.69 -10.82
CA LEU A 6 -13.78 8.92 -9.96
C LEU A 6 -14.02 7.75 -9.00
N LEU A 7 -13.91 6.51 -9.48
CA LEU A 7 -14.00 5.33 -8.63
C LEU A 7 -12.88 5.32 -7.58
N ARG A 8 -11.64 5.62 -7.96
CA ARG A 8 -10.49 5.69 -7.03
C ARG A 8 -10.57 6.83 -6.02
N ILE A 9 -11.38 7.86 -6.25
CA ILE A 9 -11.62 8.92 -5.27
C ILE A 9 -12.80 8.54 -4.36
N THR A 10 -13.88 8.03 -4.95
CA THR A 10 -15.14 7.81 -4.23
C THR A 10 -15.16 6.52 -3.44
N LEU A 11 -14.58 5.44 -3.96
CA LEU A 11 -14.61 4.12 -3.34
C LEU A 11 -13.83 4.09 -2.00
N PRO A 12 -12.62 4.69 -1.88
CA PRO A 12 -11.92 4.80 -0.61
C PRO A 12 -12.71 5.49 0.51
N LEU A 13 -13.70 6.34 0.19
CA LEU A 13 -14.54 6.96 1.22
C LEU A 13 -15.33 5.93 2.03
N LEU A 14 -15.57 4.73 1.47
CA LEU A 14 -16.17 3.62 2.20
C LEU A 14 -15.32 3.19 3.40
N ILE A 15 -14.00 3.44 3.41
CA ILE A 15 -13.12 3.11 4.55
C ILE A 15 -13.58 3.83 5.82
N LEU A 16 -14.06 5.06 5.71
CA LEU A 16 -14.48 5.84 6.87
C LEU A 16 -15.68 5.24 7.60
N ARG A 17 -16.54 4.53 6.86
CA ARG A 17 -17.73 3.90 7.43
C ARG A 17 -17.52 2.40 7.66
N TRP A 18 -16.92 1.71 6.69
CA TRP A 18 -16.76 0.26 6.59
C TRP A 18 -15.29 -0.06 6.30
N PRO A 19 -14.37 0.13 7.28
CA PRO A 19 -12.92 0.14 7.05
C PRO A 19 -12.38 -1.08 6.32
N LEU A 20 -12.84 -2.28 6.69
CA LEU A 20 -12.34 -3.53 6.13
C LEU A 20 -12.78 -3.71 4.66
N ILE A 21 -14.05 -3.43 4.37
CA ILE A 21 -14.61 -3.62 3.02
C ILE A 21 -14.10 -2.52 2.09
N GLY A 22 -14.08 -1.27 2.56
CA GLY A 22 -13.52 -0.14 1.81
C GLY A 22 -12.05 -0.36 1.46
N GLY A 23 -11.27 -0.87 2.42
CA GLY A 23 -9.86 -1.16 2.19
C GLY A 23 -9.62 -2.26 1.16
N LEU A 24 -10.27 -3.42 1.34
CA LEU A 24 -10.17 -4.54 0.41
C LEU A 24 -10.61 -4.18 -1.02
N LEU A 25 -11.71 -3.46 -1.16
CA LEU A 25 -12.20 -3.03 -2.46
C LEU A 25 -11.26 -2.05 -3.15
N SER A 26 -10.57 -1.19 -2.40
CA SER A 26 -9.64 -0.22 -2.97
C SER A 26 -8.37 -0.88 -3.50
N ILE A 27 -7.82 -1.87 -2.78
CA ILE A 27 -6.70 -2.70 -3.28
C ILE A 27 -7.09 -3.44 -4.56
N PHE A 28 -8.30 -4.01 -4.57
CA PHE A 28 -8.78 -4.74 -5.73
C PHE A 28 -9.00 -3.83 -6.94
N LEU A 29 -9.53 -2.63 -6.72
CA LEU A 29 -9.69 -1.60 -7.74
C LEU A 29 -8.32 -1.18 -8.30
N ASP A 30 -7.32 -0.97 -7.45
CA ASP A 30 -5.97 -0.60 -7.87
C ASP A 30 -5.36 -1.63 -8.84
N TYR A 31 -5.45 -2.91 -8.47
CA TYR A 31 -4.98 -4.02 -9.30
C TYR A 31 -5.70 -4.11 -10.65
N ILE A 32 -7.02 -3.91 -10.69
CA ILE A 32 -7.79 -3.94 -11.94
C ILE A 32 -7.41 -2.77 -12.84
N ASP A 33 -7.36 -1.57 -12.29
CA ASP A 33 -7.10 -0.34 -13.04
C ASP A 33 -5.72 -0.38 -13.70
N PHE A 34 -4.71 -0.87 -12.98
CA PHE A 34 -3.37 -1.06 -13.52
C PHE A 34 -3.37 -1.94 -14.78
N ASN A 35 -4.06 -3.08 -14.73
CA ASN A 35 -4.14 -4.02 -15.85
C ASN A 35 -4.92 -3.44 -17.05
N ILE A 36 -6.00 -2.70 -16.78
CA ILE A 36 -6.80 -2.05 -17.83
C ILE A 36 -5.97 -0.96 -18.55
N LEU A 37 -5.24 -0.13 -17.80
CA LEU A 37 -4.46 0.96 -18.40
C LEU A 37 -3.27 0.47 -19.22
N GLN A 38 -2.63 -0.61 -18.78
CA GLN A 38 -1.58 -1.27 -19.55
C GLN A 38 -2.09 -1.78 -20.90
N ALA A 39 -3.33 -2.28 -20.96
CA ALA A 39 -3.91 -2.85 -22.18
C ALA A 39 -4.42 -1.80 -23.18
N PHE A 40 -4.94 -0.66 -22.70
CA PHE A 40 -5.77 0.23 -23.55
C PHE A 40 -5.13 1.56 -23.97
N ASP A 41 -4.20 2.16 -23.20
CA ASP A 41 -3.72 3.52 -23.54
C ASP A 41 -2.30 3.84 -23.02
N PRO A 42 -1.25 3.18 -23.56
CA PRO A 42 0.14 3.34 -23.10
C PRO A 42 0.73 4.73 -23.33
N GLY A 43 0.12 5.58 -24.18
CA GLY A 43 0.61 6.93 -24.50
C GLY A 43 0.33 7.99 -23.42
N LYS A 44 -0.63 7.76 -22.50
CA LYS A 44 -0.98 8.69 -21.41
C LYS A 44 -0.38 8.28 -20.05
N LEU A 45 0.53 7.32 -20.06
CA LEU A 45 1.06 6.67 -18.86
C LEU A 45 1.72 7.66 -17.89
N ILE A 46 2.39 8.70 -18.40
CA ILE A 46 3.14 9.65 -17.55
C ILE A 46 2.20 10.54 -16.72
N LEU A 47 1.16 11.12 -17.34
CA LEU A 47 0.18 11.93 -16.62
C LEU A 47 -0.62 11.08 -15.63
N TYR A 48 -0.95 9.84 -16.04
CA TYR A 48 -1.65 8.90 -15.17
C TYR A 48 -0.78 8.47 -13.99
N GLN A 49 0.51 8.16 -14.19
CA GLN A 49 1.43 7.78 -13.11
C GLN A 49 1.54 8.83 -12.01
N ASN A 50 1.54 10.12 -12.37
CA ASN A 50 1.57 11.18 -11.36
C ASN A 50 0.25 11.28 -10.60
N LEU A 51 -0.89 11.09 -11.27
CA LEU A 51 -2.21 11.06 -10.64
C LEU A 51 -2.38 9.83 -9.73
N ASP A 52 -1.94 8.67 -10.20
CA ASP A 52 -1.94 7.37 -9.51
C ASP A 52 -1.31 7.47 -8.12
N LYS A 53 -0.10 8.05 -8.02
CA LYS A 53 0.57 8.31 -6.73
C LYS A 53 -0.26 9.15 -5.76
N VAL A 54 -0.95 10.18 -6.27
CA VAL A 54 -1.78 11.06 -5.44
C VAL A 54 -3.02 10.31 -4.96
N LEU A 55 -3.60 9.46 -5.81
CA LEU A 55 -4.73 8.60 -5.47
C LEU A 55 -4.36 7.56 -4.41
N ASP A 56 -3.17 6.95 -4.52
CA ASP A 56 -2.64 6.02 -3.52
C ASP A 56 -2.47 6.70 -2.16
N LEU A 57 -1.89 7.90 -2.15
CA LEU A 57 -1.70 8.65 -0.91
C LEU A 57 -3.05 9.09 -0.29
N HIS A 58 -4.02 9.45 -1.13
CA HIS A 58 -5.38 9.79 -0.69
C HIS A 58 -6.03 8.62 0.06
N TYR A 59 -6.03 7.43 -0.55
CA TYR A 59 -6.57 6.22 0.07
C TYR A 59 -5.85 5.88 1.39
N LEU A 60 -4.51 5.87 1.38
CA LEU A 60 -3.69 5.59 2.57
C LEU A 60 -3.96 6.57 3.71
N THR A 61 -4.24 7.84 3.39
CA THR A 61 -4.57 8.86 4.37
C THR A 61 -5.91 8.57 5.05
N LEU A 62 -6.91 8.07 4.31
CA LEU A 62 -8.20 7.69 4.89
C LEU A 62 -8.06 6.50 5.84
N GLU A 63 -7.29 5.48 5.46
CA GLU A 63 -6.94 4.38 6.37
C GLU A 63 -6.23 4.88 7.63
N PHE A 64 -5.29 5.81 7.49
CA PHE A 64 -4.59 6.40 8.62
C PHE A 64 -5.54 7.15 9.57
N ILE A 65 -6.47 7.94 9.04
CA ILE A 65 -7.50 8.61 9.83
C ILE A 65 -8.30 7.58 10.64
N VAL A 66 -8.68 6.44 10.03
CA VAL A 66 -9.35 5.37 10.74
C VAL A 66 -8.44 4.74 11.81
N ALA A 67 -7.16 4.50 11.50
CA ALA A 67 -6.20 3.94 12.45
C ALA A 67 -6.01 4.81 13.71
N LEU A 68 -6.16 6.13 13.58
CA LEU A 68 -6.14 7.06 14.71
C LEU A 68 -7.34 6.92 15.65
N THR A 69 -8.45 6.31 15.21
CA THR A 69 -9.63 6.08 16.07
C THR A 69 -9.51 4.83 16.93
N TRP A 70 -8.53 3.96 16.67
CA TRP A 70 -8.34 2.72 17.42
C TRP A 70 -8.02 2.97 18.90
N ARG A 71 -8.57 2.13 19.77
CA ARG A 71 -8.42 2.25 21.23
C ARG A 71 -7.02 1.84 21.71
N ASP A 72 -6.41 0.87 21.02
CA ASP A 72 -5.09 0.36 21.40
C ASP A 72 -3.99 1.37 21.04
N LYS A 73 -3.34 1.93 22.06
CA LYS A 73 -2.28 2.93 21.90
C LYS A 73 -1.06 2.36 21.19
N LEU A 74 -0.75 1.08 21.38
CA LEU A 74 0.40 0.43 20.76
C LEU A 74 0.14 0.28 19.27
N VAL A 75 -1.02 -0.25 18.90
CA VAL A 75 -1.41 -0.43 17.49
C VAL A 75 -1.44 0.90 16.78
N LYS A 76 -2.03 1.94 17.39
CA LYS A 76 -2.05 3.29 16.85
C LYS A 76 -0.65 3.84 16.60
N LYS A 77 0.28 3.61 17.54
CA LYS A 77 1.68 4.03 17.39
C LYS A 77 2.36 3.29 16.23
N ILE A 78 2.17 1.97 16.11
CA ILE A 78 2.73 1.18 15.00
C ILE A 78 2.15 1.65 13.67
N ALA A 79 0.82 1.79 13.58
CA ALA A 79 0.14 2.28 12.38
C ALA A 79 0.66 3.65 11.97
N SER A 80 0.79 4.57 12.93
CA SER A 80 1.36 5.91 12.68
C SER A 80 2.80 5.83 12.19
N SER A 81 3.65 5.04 12.85
CA SER A 81 5.04 4.85 12.43
C SER A 81 5.15 4.29 11.00
N LEU A 82 4.32 3.30 10.65
CA LEU A 82 4.31 2.71 9.30
C LEU A 82 3.80 3.69 8.25
N PHE A 83 2.77 4.48 8.58
CA PHE A 83 2.26 5.51 7.69
C PHE A 83 3.30 6.60 7.42
N PHE A 84 3.96 7.11 8.46
CA PHE A 84 5.05 8.09 8.31
C PHE A 84 6.24 7.50 7.57
N TYR A 85 6.59 6.24 7.82
CA TYR A 85 7.63 5.54 7.07
C TYR A 85 7.30 5.51 5.57
N ARG A 86 6.04 5.25 5.20
CA ARG A 86 5.58 5.29 3.80
C ARG A 86 5.66 6.70 3.21
N ILE A 87 5.22 7.73 3.94
CA ILE A 87 5.30 9.13 3.48
C ILE A 87 6.75 9.54 3.23
N VAL A 88 7.67 9.23 4.14
CA VAL A 88 9.09 9.52 3.97
C VAL A 88 9.63 8.86 2.70
N GLY A 89 9.26 7.60 2.44
CA GLY A 89 9.60 6.91 1.20
C GLY A 89 9.09 7.61 -0.06
N VAL A 90 7.84 8.08 -0.04
CA VAL A 90 7.26 8.85 -1.16
C VAL A 90 7.98 10.17 -1.37
N ILE A 91 8.27 10.94 -0.30
CA ILE A 91 8.98 12.21 -0.40
C ILE A 91 10.41 12.02 -0.96
N LEU A 92 11.14 11.02 -0.44
CA LEU A 92 12.49 10.73 -0.91
C LEU A 92 12.48 10.27 -2.38
N PHE A 93 11.47 9.51 -2.78
CA PHE A 93 11.28 9.13 -4.17
C PHE A 93 10.98 10.35 -5.07
N GLU A 94 10.15 11.31 -4.64
CA GLU A 94 9.89 12.52 -5.43
C GLU A 94 11.15 13.38 -5.62
N ILE A 95 12.03 13.45 -4.62
CA ILE A 95 13.29 14.21 -4.69
C ILE A 95 14.31 13.52 -5.61
N THR A 96 14.46 12.20 -5.46
CA THR A 96 15.53 11.44 -6.13
C THR A 96 15.11 10.78 -7.44
N GLN A 97 13.81 10.64 -7.68
CA GLN A 97 13.19 9.85 -8.75
C GLN A 97 13.67 8.38 -8.79
N ALA A 98 14.28 7.90 -7.70
CA ALA A 98 14.86 6.57 -7.61
C ALA A 98 13.80 5.54 -7.21
N LYS A 99 13.29 4.79 -8.18
CA LYS A 99 12.24 3.75 -7.98
C LYS A 99 12.63 2.70 -6.93
N GLN A 100 13.92 2.45 -6.75
CA GLN A 100 14.46 1.54 -5.73
C GLN A 100 14.04 1.96 -4.31
N LEU A 101 13.80 3.25 -4.06
CA LEU A 101 13.35 3.69 -2.75
C LEU A 101 11.95 3.16 -2.42
N LEU A 102 11.04 3.08 -3.39
CA LEU A 102 9.70 2.54 -3.14
C LEU A 102 9.71 1.04 -2.77
N PHE A 103 10.76 0.33 -3.17
CA PHE A 103 11.04 -1.05 -2.77
C PHE A 103 11.49 -1.10 -1.29
N PHE A 104 12.41 -0.24 -0.88
CA PHE A 104 12.87 -0.14 0.52
C PHE A 104 11.83 0.48 1.46
N PHE A 105 10.87 1.25 0.94
CA PHE A 105 9.74 1.83 1.66
C PHE A 105 8.41 1.17 1.27
N PRO A 106 8.26 -0.15 1.51
CA PRO A 106 7.06 -0.88 1.16
C PRO A 106 5.84 -0.33 1.89
N ASN A 107 4.67 -0.43 1.26
CA ASN A 107 3.39 -0.14 1.90
C ASN A 107 3.00 -1.21 2.94
N LEU A 108 3.79 -1.37 4.00
CA LEU A 108 3.48 -2.27 5.12
C LEU A 108 2.31 -1.77 5.96
N PHE A 109 2.02 -0.48 5.87
CA PHE A 109 0.92 0.15 6.58
C PHE A 109 -0.43 -0.43 6.16
N GLU A 110 -0.72 -0.49 4.87
CA GLU A 110 -1.99 -1.02 4.34
C GLU A 110 -2.24 -2.47 4.77
N PHE A 111 -1.22 -3.33 4.65
CA PHE A 111 -1.35 -4.72 5.10
C PHE A 111 -1.53 -4.84 6.61
N PHE A 112 -0.81 -4.04 7.40
CA PHE A 112 -0.99 -3.99 8.84
C PHE A 112 -2.39 -3.51 9.21
N PHE A 113 -2.91 -2.52 8.48
CA PHE A 113 -4.23 -1.96 8.67
C PHE A 113 -5.32 -3.01 8.46
N LEU A 114 -5.29 -3.70 7.32
CA LEU A 114 -6.23 -4.78 7.03
C LEU A 114 -6.12 -5.93 8.01
N PHE A 115 -4.89 -6.36 8.35
CA PHE A 115 -4.70 -7.45 9.31
C PHE A 115 -5.30 -7.10 10.68
N TYR A 116 -5.08 -5.88 11.16
CA TYR A 116 -5.64 -5.44 12.45
C TYR A 116 -7.16 -5.37 12.42
N LEU A 117 -7.77 -4.89 11.33
CA LEU A 117 -9.23 -4.88 11.17
C LEU A 117 -9.83 -6.29 11.14
N ILE A 118 -9.17 -7.22 10.44
CA ILE A 118 -9.55 -8.64 10.45
C ILE A 118 -9.46 -9.18 11.87
N TYR A 119 -8.36 -8.90 12.57
CA TYR A 119 -8.18 -9.32 13.94
C TYR A 119 -9.28 -8.79 14.88
N GLN A 120 -9.60 -7.49 14.80
CA GLN A 120 -10.71 -6.92 15.58
C GLN A 120 -12.05 -7.58 15.25
N LYS A 121 -12.32 -7.90 13.97
CA LYS A 121 -13.56 -8.53 13.55
C LYS A 121 -13.73 -9.95 14.10
N PHE A 122 -12.64 -10.73 14.15
CA PHE A 122 -12.68 -12.12 14.60
C PHE A 122 -12.53 -12.30 16.11
N TRP A 123 -11.69 -11.50 16.76
CA TRP A 123 -11.37 -11.65 18.19
C TRP A 123 -11.96 -10.55 19.09
N GLY A 124 -12.61 -9.54 18.49
CA GLY A 124 -13.29 -8.45 19.20
C GLY A 124 -12.35 -7.37 19.73
N GLU A 125 -12.89 -6.17 19.97
CA GLU A 125 -12.14 -4.99 20.44
C GLU A 125 -11.55 -5.13 21.86
N LYS A 126 -11.91 -6.19 22.60
CA LYS A 126 -11.50 -6.41 23.99
C LYS A 126 -10.17 -7.11 24.13
N LEU A 127 -9.68 -7.77 23.07
CA LEU A 127 -8.42 -8.50 23.13
C LEU A 127 -7.25 -7.51 22.93
N LEU A 128 -6.44 -7.34 23.98
CA LEU A 128 -5.30 -6.41 23.96
C LEU A 128 -4.24 -6.88 22.98
N TRP A 129 -3.79 -5.96 22.13
CA TRP A 129 -2.76 -6.27 21.15
C TRP A 129 -1.39 -6.38 21.83
N SER A 130 -0.80 -7.58 21.80
CA SER A 130 0.48 -7.84 22.45
C SER A 130 1.66 -7.36 21.60
N ARG A 131 2.75 -6.94 22.27
CA ARG A 131 4.05 -6.67 21.62
C ARG A 131 4.54 -7.86 20.81
N LYS A 132 4.37 -9.09 21.33
CA LYS A 132 4.78 -10.32 20.63
C LYS A 132 3.99 -10.53 19.33
N LEU A 133 2.68 -10.30 19.36
CA LEU A 133 1.83 -10.37 18.18
C LEU A 133 2.21 -9.30 17.16
N SER A 134 2.50 -8.08 17.61
CA SER A 134 3.00 -6.99 16.76
C SER A 134 4.25 -7.41 15.99
N THR A 135 5.25 -7.93 16.70
CA THR A 135 6.51 -8.36 16.09
C THR A 135 6.27 -9.51 15.11
N ALA A 136 5.45 -10.49 15.47
CA ALA A 136 5.11 -11.59 14.59
C ALA A 136 4.41 -11.13 13.30
N VAL A 137 3.44 -10.21 13.41
CA VAL A 137 2.75 -9.63 12.26
C VAL A 137 3.71 -8.84 11.39
N LEU A 138 4.55 -7.97 11.96
CA LEU A 138 5.53 -7.21 11.19
C LEU A 138 6.52 -8.11 10.46
N ILE A 139 7.00 -9.18 11.11
CA ILE A 139 7.86 -10.18 10.48
C ILE A 139 7.11 -10.88 9.35
N LEU A 140 5.87 -11.30 9.57
CA LEU A 140 5.07 -11.99 8.55
C LEU A 140 4.79 -11.09 7.35
N LEU A 141 4.48 -9.81 7.57
CA LEU A 141 4.30 -8.82 6.51
C LEU A 141 5.60 -8.58 5.74
N PHE A 142 6.73 -8.53 6.44
CA PHE A 142 8.04 -8.39 5.81
C PHE A 142 8.40 -9.62 4.95
N LEU A 143 8.12 -10.83 5.43
CA LEU A 143 8.32 -12.07 4.66
C LEU A 143 7.40 -12.13 3.44
N PHE A 144 6.13 -11.76 3.59
CA PHE A 144 5.18 -11.67 2.49
C PHE A 144 5.67 -10.68 1.41
N LYS A 145 6.23 -9.55 1.83
CA LYS A 145 6.82 -8.55 0.94
C LYS A 145 7.98 -9.13 0.12
N ILE A 146 8.92 -9.80 0.78
CA ILE A 146 10.06 -10.46 0.11
C ILE A 146 9.57 -11.51 -0.88
N TYR A 147 8.55 -12.28 -0.52
CA TYR A 147 7.95 -13.26 -1.42
C TYR A 147 7.32 -12.62 -2.66
N GLN A 148 6.61 -11.50 -2.49
CA GLN A 148 6.03 -10.74 -3.60
C GLN A 148 7.11 -10.27 -4.57
N GLU A 149 8.22 -9.73 -4.06
CA GLU A 149 9.35 -9.28 -4.87
C GLU A 149 10.07 -10.44 -5.57
N PHE A 150 10.29 -11.55 -4.87
CA PHE A 150 10.90 -12.74 -5.43
C PHE A 150 10.05 -13.36 -6.55
N SER A 151 8.72 -13.40 -6.36
CA SER A 151 7.78 -13.90 -7.38
C SER A 151 7.80 -13.02 -8.64
N LEU A 152 7.91 -11.69 -8.47
CA LEU A 152 8.05 -10.76 -9.59
C LEU A 152 9.40 -10.92 -10.33
N HIS A 153 10.46 -11.32 -9.63
CA HIS A 153 11.76 -11.60 -10.24
C HIS A 153 11.81 -12.93 -11.02
N LEU A 154 11.07 -13.95 -10.60
CA LEU A 154 11.03 -15.26 -11.27
C LEU A 154 10.14 -15.32 -12.51
N VAL A 155 9.09 -14.48 -12.60
CA VAL A 155 8.04 -14.59 -13.63
C VAL A 155 8.31 -13.75 -14.90
N ASN A 156 9.44 -13.05 -14.98
CA ASN A 156 9.87 -12.16 -16.08
C ASN A 156 9.23 -10.74 -16.08
N TYR A 157 10.13 -9.75 -16.09
CA TYR A 157 10.02 -8.38 -16.60
C TYR A 157 8.67 -7.64 -16.42
N GLN A 158 8.58 -6.84 -15.36
CA GLN A 158 7.73 -5.64 -15.35
C GLN A 158 8.62 -4.37 -15.26
N PRO A 159 8.42 -3.35 -16.13
CA PRO A 159 9.36 -2.24 -16.36
C PRO A 159 9.53 -1.24 -15.20
N TRP A 160 9.01 -1.53 -14.01
CA TRP A 160 9.22 -0.73 -12.80
C TRP A 160 10.17 -1.36 -11.77
N LEU A 161 10.55 -2.63 -11.93
CA LEU A 161 11.68 -3.24 -11.22
C LEU A 161 12.89 -3.24 -12.17
N GLY A 162 13.71 -2.20 -12.02
CA GLY A 162 14.67 -1.77 -13.02
C GLY A 162 15.56 -2.84 -13.61
N SER A 163 15.62 -2.83 -14.95
CA SER A 163 16.79 -3.15 -15.78
C SER A 163 18.04 -2.29 -15.45
N GLN A 164 18.17 -1.78 -14.21
CA GLN A 164 19.29 -0.94 -13.75
C GLN A 164 19.79 -1.33 -12.34
N VAL A 165 19.17 -2.31 -11.67
CA VAL A 165 19.71 -2.79 -10.37
C VAL A 165 20.92 -3.70 -10.57
N LEU A 166 21.07 -4.29 -11.76
CA LEU A 166 22.30 -4.98 -12.15
C LEU A 166 23.04 -4.11 -13.16
N GLY A 167 23.99 -3.33 -12.67
CA GLY A 167 25.12 -2.84 -13.45
C GLY A 167 25.97 -4.01 -13.96
N ILE A 168 25.39 -4.85 -14.81
CA ILE A 168 26.10 -5.80 -15.63
C ILE A 168 26.02 -5.22 -17.04
N GLY A 169 27.09 -4.53 -17.42
CA GLY A 169 27.25 -4.02 -18.77
C GLY A 169 27.16 -5.16 -19.77
N LYS A 170 26.41 -4.96 -20.85
CA LYS A 170 26.89 -4.38 -22.11
C LYS A 170 25.70 -3.99 -22.97
#